data_AF-A0A946HAM9-F1
#
_entry.id   AF-A0A946HAM9-F1
#
_cell.length_a   1.000
_cell.length_b   1.000
_cell.length_c   1.000
_cell.angle_alpha   90.00
_cell.angle_beta   90.00
_cell.angle_gamma   90.00
#
_symmetry.space_group_name_H-M   'P 1'
#
loop_
_entity.id
_entity.type
_entity.pdbx_description
1 polymer ?
#
loop_
_entity_poly.entity_id
_entity_poly.type
_entity_poly.pdbx_seq_one_letter_code
_entity_poly.pdbx_strand_id
1 'polypeptide(L)' 'MTDTPVAEMTFEQAMAELEKVVSALERGDVALDQSITLYERGAELKKRCEAKLKEAEEKVAAITFDADGAPSGTTPVGGL' A
#
# COMPACT_ATOMS: atom_id res chain seq x y z
N MET A 1 3.17 16.76 -7.18
CA MET A 1 2.26 15.69 -6.76
C MET A 1 1.90 14.92 -8.01
N THR A 2 1.86 13.59 -7.94
CA THR A 2 1.50 12.73 -9.06
C THR A 2 0.01 12.93 -9.38
N ASP A 3 -0.36 13.06 -10.66
CA ASP A 3 -1.78 13.19 -11.08
C ASP A 3 -2.58 11.89 -10.87
N THR A 4 -1.91 10.79 -10.49
CA THR A 4 -2.52 9.49 -10.27
C THR A 4 -3.39 9.48 -9.00
N PRO A 5 -4.66 9.04 -9.07
CA PRO A 5 -5.47 8.80 -7.89
C PRO A 5 -4.83 7.73 -6.97
N VAL A 6 -4.91 7.90 -5.64
CA VAL A 6 -4.30 6.95 -4.67
C VAL A 6 -4.79 5.52 -4.87
N ALA A 7 -6.06 5.36 -5.22
CA ALA A 7 -6.66 4.06 -5.50
C ALA A 7 -5.98 3.31 -6.67
N GLU A 8 -5.34 4.03 -7.58
CA GLU A 8 -4.70 3.47 -8.78
C GLU A 8 -3.18 3.31 -8.63
N MET A 9 -2.57 3.88 -7.59
CA MET A 9 -1.12 3.82 -7.38
C MET A 9 -0.61 2.39 -7.14
N THR A 10 0.60 2.09 -7.62
CA THR A 10 1.34 0.91 -7.16
C THR A 10 1.79 1.08 -5.70
N PHE A 11 2.30 0.01 -5.10
CA PHE A 11 2.84 0.08 -3.73
C PHE A 11 4.00 1.09 -3.65
N GLU A 12 4.92 1.03 -4.61
CA GLU A 12 6.12 1.87 -4.67
C GLU A 12 5.78 3.34 -4.86
N GLN A 13 4.77 3.63 -5.70
CA GLN A 13 4.27 4.98 -5.90
C GLN A 13 3.63 5.53 -4.61
N ALA A 14 2.75 4.75 -3.98
CA ALA A 14 2.08 5.15 -2.76
C ALA A 14 3.08 5.34 -1.60
N MET A 15 4.08 4.47 -1.48
CA MET A 15 5.13 4.56 -0.47
C MET A 15 6.00 5.81 -0.68
N ALA A 16 6.48 6.04 -1.90
CA ALA A 16 7.30 7.21 -2.20
C ALA A 16 6.55 8.54 -2.00
N GLU A 17 5.23 8.56 -2.20
CA GLU A 17 4.41 9.73 -1.89
C GLU A 17 4.18 9.88 -0.39
N LEU A 18 3.96 8.77 0.33
CA LEU A 18 3.80 8.77 1.79
C LEU A 18 5.05 9.30 2.50
N GLU A 19 6.24 8.89 2.06
CA GLU A 19 7.52 9.40 2.57
C GLU A 19 7.65 10.93 2.41
N LYS A 20 7.21 11.47 1.27
CA LYS A 20 7.20 12.92 1.03
C LYS A 20 6.23 13.64 1.96
N VAL A 21 5.05 13.07 2.19
CA VAL A 21 4.04 13.60 3.12
C VAL A 21 4.59 13.62 4.54
N VAL A 22 5.16 12.51 5.01
CA VAL A 22 5.76 12.41 6.35
C VAL A 22 6.89 13.42 6.50
N SER A 23 7.81 13.48 5.53
CA SER A 23 8.90 14.45 5.55
C SER A 23 8.41 15.91 5.62
N ALA A 24 7.30 16.24 4.95
CA ALA A 24 6.72 17.58 5.02
C ALA A 24 6.11 17.88 6.40
N LEU A 25 5.44 16.92 7.01
CA LEU A 25 4.88 17.06 8.35
C LEU A 25 5.99 17.20 9.42
N GLU A 26 7.07 16.44 9.28
CA GLU A 26 8.20 16.45 10.23
C GLU A 26 9.01 17.75 10.20
N ARG A 27 9.12 18.41 9.03
CA ARG A 27 9.80 19.71 8.93
C ARG A 27 9.06 20.81 9.69
N GLY A 28 7.74 20.69 9.88
CA GLY A 28 6.94 21.64 10.64
C GLY A 28 6.85 23.04 10.03
N ASP A 29 7.23 23.20 8.75
CA ASP A 29 7.21 24.47 7.99
C ASP A 29 5.90 24.66 7.18
N VAL A 30 4.93 23.77 7.38
CA VAL A 30 3.61 23.78 6.73
C VAL A 30 2.55 24.45 7.61
N ALA A 31 1.69 25.27 6.98
CA ALA A 31 0.57 25.90 7.67
C ALA A 31 -0.42 24.86 8.20
N LEU A 32 -1.13 25.16 9.29
CA LEU A 32 -2.05 24.21 9.95
C LEU A 32 -3.04 23.54 8.98
N ASP A 33 -3.71 24.31 8.13
CA ASP A 33 -4.68 23.78 7.15
C ASP A 33 -4.03 22.84 6.14
N GLN A 34 -2.78 23.13 5.75
CA GLN A 34 -1.99 22.27 4.87
C GLN A 34 -1.56 20.99 5.60
N SER A 35 -1.22 21.08 6.88
CA SER A 35 -0.88 19.91 7.72
C SER A 35 -2.05 18.95 7.85
N ILE A 36 -3.28 19.44 7.96
CA ILE A 36 -4.49 18.62 7.97
C ILE A 36 -4.64 17.89 6.62
N THR A 37 -4.50 18.62 5.51
CA THR A 37 -4.59 18.04 4.15
C THR A 37 -3.51 16.97 3.94
N LEU A 38 -2.28 17.22 4.38
CA LEU A 38 -1.17 16.27 4.32
C LEU A 38 -1.44 15.03 5.16
N TYR A 39 -2.00 15.20 6.36
CA TYR A 39 -2.37 14.07 7.23
C TYR A 39 -3.43 13.18 6.59
N GLU A 40 -4.51 13.76 6.04
CA GLU A 40 -5.56 13.04 5.33
C GLU A 40 -4.98 12.26 4.14
N ARG A 41 -4.15 12.92 3.33
CA ARG A 41 -3.45 12.28 2.21
C ARG A 41 -2.56 11.13 2.68
N GLY A 42 -1.81 11.33 3.76
CA GLY A 42 -0.97 10.30 4.36
C GLY A 42 -1.77 9.08 4.83
N ALA A 43 -2.95 9.30 5.40
CA ALA A 43 -3.84 8.22 5.83
C ALA A 43 -4.37 7.40 4.64
N GLU A 44 -4.74 8.05 3.53
CA GLU A 44 -5.14 7.38 2.29
C GLU A 44 -4.00 6.53 1.70
N LEU A 45 -2.80 7.11 1.63
CA LEU A 45 -1.60 6.43 1.11
C LEU A 45 -1.23 5.21 1.97
N LYS A 46 -1.27 5.35 3.30
CA LYS A 46 -1.07 4.23 4.24
C LYS A 46 -2.07 3.10 3.97
N LYS A 47 -3.35 3.43 3.86
CA LYS A 47 -4.40 2.44 3.57
C LYS A 47 -4.17 1.72 2.23
N ARG A 48 -3.68 2.44 1.21
CA ARG A 48 -3.31 1.85 -0.09
C ARG A 48 -2.13 0.88 0.04
N CYS A 49 -1.08 1.26 0.77
CA CYS A 49 0.07 0.40 1.01
C CYS A 49 -0.35 -0.90 1.73
N GLU A 50 -1.15 -0.79 2.79
CA GLU A 50 -1.68 -1.95 3.52
C GLU A 50 -2.52 -2.87 2.62
N ALA A 51 -3.39 -2.31 1.77
CA ALA A 51 -4.16 -3.10 0.82
C ALA A 51 -3.27 -3.85 -0.17
N LYS A 52 -2.20 -3.22 -0.69
CA LYS A 52 -1.26 -3.86 -1.61
C LYS A 52 -0.44 -4.97 -0.96
N LEU A 53 -0.02 -4.78 0.29
CA LEU A 53 0.67 -5.82 1.06
C LEU A 53 -0.25 -7.01 1.31
N LYS A 54 -1.50 -6.77 1.71
CA LYS A 54 -2.51 -7.83 1.90
C LYS A 54 -2.75 -8.62 0.61
N GLU A 55 -2.92 -7.94 -0.53
CA GLU A 55 -3.06 -8.60 -1.84
C GLU A 55 -1.83 -9.47 -2.18
N ALA A 56 -0.63 -9.02 -1.83
CA ALA A 56 0.60 -9.78 -2.07
C ALA A 56 0.69 -11.00 -1.14
N GLU A 57 0.39 -10.83 0.15
CA GLU A 57 0.35 -11.92 1.13
C GLU A 57 -0.66 -13.00 0.73
N GLU A 58 -1.87 -12.62 0.31
CA GLU A 58 -2.90 -13.55 -0.15
C GLU A 58 -2.44 -14.33 -1.39
N LYS A 59 -1.77 -13.67 -2.34
CA LYS A 59 -1.19 -14.33 -3.52
C LYS A 59 -0.11 -15.33 -3.15
N VAL A 60 0.78 -14.99 -2.23
CA VAL A 60 1.83 -15.89 -1.75
C VAL A 60 1.22 -17.08 -0.99
N ALA A 61 0.24 -16.84 -0.13
CA ALA A 61 -0.44 -17.89 0.62
C ALA A 61 -1.22 -18.86 -0.29
N ALA A 62 -1.73 -18.38 -1.43
CA ALA A 62 -2.42 -19.21 -2.42
C ALA A 62 -1.47 -20.12 -3.23
N ILE A 63 -0.15 -19.88 -3.20
CA ILE A 63 0.86 -20.78 -3.78
C ILE A 63 0.96 -22.00 -2.85
N THR A 64 0.26 -23.09 -3.20
CA THR A 64 0.39 -24.35 -2.47
C THR A 64 1.71 -25.01 -2.84
N PHE A 65 2.53 -25.31 -1.83
CA PHE A 65 3.74 -26.12 -1.98
C PHE A 65 3.37 -27.60 -1.82
N ASP A 66 3.88 -28.47 -2.70
CA ASP A 66 3.82 -29.92 -2.50
C ASP A 66 4.79 -30.38 -1.39
N ALA A 67 4.77 -31.68 -1.09
CA ALA A 67 5.60 -32.30 -0.04
C ALA A 67 7.12 -32.11 -0.24
N ASP A 68 7.56 -31.74 -1.43
CA ASP A 68 8.96 -31.49 -1.79
C ASP A 68 9.31 -30.00 -1.88
N GLY A 69 8.37 -29.10 -1.55
CA GLY A 69 8.56 -27.66 -1.57
C GLY A 69 8.44 -27.01 -2.95
N ALA A 70 7.93 -27.73 -3.95
CA ALA A 70 7.68 -27.19 -5.29
C ALA A 70 6.24 -26.62 -5.38
N PRO A 71 6.03 -25.52 -6.14
CA PRO A 71 4.70 -24.93 -6.29
C PRO A 71 3.78 -25.87 -7.09
N SER A 72 2.78 -26.44 -6.42
CA SER A 72 1.86 -27.47 -6.93
C SER A 72 0.57 -26.90 -7.55
N GLY A 73 0.33 -25.60 -7.40
CA GLY A 73 -0.81 -24.90 -8.00
C GLY A 73 -1.26 -23.68 -7.20
N THR A 74 -2.16 -22.89 -7.78
CA THR A 74 -2.85 -21.79 -7.09
C THR A 74 -4.21 -22.27 -6.63
N THR A 75 -4.47 -22.29 -5.31
CA THR A 75 -5.83 -22.61 -4.83
C THR A 75 -6.77 -21.44 -5.11
N PRO A 76 -7.96 -21.65 -5.69
CA PRO A 76 -8.92 -20.57 -5.87
C PRO A 76 -9.44 -20.09 -4.52
N VAL A 77 -9.23 -18.82 -4.19
CA VAL A 77 -9.79 -18.18 -3.00
C VAL A 77 -11.26 -17.87 -3.28
N GLY A 78 -12.13 -18.86 -3.09
CA GLY A 78 -13.56 -18.75 -3.37
C GLY A 78 -14.28 -20.05 -3.06
N GLY A 79 -14.47 -20.32 -1.78
CA GLY A 79 -15.11 -21.55 -1.30
C GLY A 79 -15.57 -21.46 0.15
N LEU A 80 -16.32 -20.40 0.45
CA LEU A 80 -17.46 -20.27 1.39
C LEU A 80 -17.82 -18.79 1.55
#